data_AF-A0A7J7PQ94-F1
#
_entry.id   AF-A0A7J7PQ94-F1
#
_cell.length_a   1.000
_cell.length_b   1.000
_cell.length_c   1.000
_cell.angle_alpha   90.00
_cell.angle_beta   90.00
_cell.angle_gamma   90.00
#
_symmetry.space_group_name_H-M   'P 1'
#
loop_
_entity.id
_entity.type
_entity.pdbx_description
1 polymer ?
#
loop_
_entity_poly.entity_id
_entity_poly.type
_entity_poly.pdbx_seq_one_letter_code
_entity_poly.pdbx_strand_id
1 'polypeptide(L)'
;MSLLLLLLLPLPPLLLVLNRQQLERSFKEFAARPENKPLLEQHQQQEVAAALELQEQEQLAILQQQVSELNPADAKLLAPVLRSPVLRQLLISLARDAAAAEAAARPAGAAASGAAAAGGGLKAWLHNPRVLQLLREAARALRAGRLTEQQLAAALSHPAKAAQQGQAAPGSEPSPAPNQVVLPSTLLVEALNEHLSERHAGNQAYKQQQHAAALQHYRRALAVVEFVVGCSADEQAEVMANKAAVLLNIGAVHMAQQEWGAAVCCCDEALACQPDREAAVKAWLRRSKANLGRHEYKAALQDLGQAQQLEPWHGEIHELQTAVLQAQRAAAASTDKLLAARMLRLVP
;
A
#
# COMPACT_ATOMS: atom_id res chain seq x y z
N MET A 1 -44.14 -44.81 -18.05
CA MET A 1 -45.00 -43.61 -17.91
C MET A 1 -45.30 -43.44 -16.44
N SER A 2 -44.79 -42.50 -15.65
CA SER A 2 -43.73 -41.50 -15.79
C SER A 2 -43.36 -41.18 -14.33
N LEU A 3 -42.06 -41.09 -14.02
CA LEU A 3 -41.47 -40.83 -12.70
C LEU A 3 -41.79 -39.43 -12.12
N LEU A 4 -42.85 -38.78 -12.60
CA LEU A 4 -43.18 -37.37 -12.38
C LEU A 4 -44.19 -37.13 -11.25
N LEU A 5 -44.57 -38.17 -10.49
CA LEU A 5 -45.59 -38.08 -9.43
C LEU A 5 -45.07 -38.28 -8.00
N LEU A 6 -43.74 -38.38 -7.80
CA LEU A 6 -43.12 -38.55 -6.47
C LEU A 6 -42.46 -37.28 -5.90
N LEU A 7 -42.55 -36.13 -6.58
CA LEU A 7 -41.93 -34.86 -6.17
C LEU A 7 -42.84 -33.92 -5.35
N LEU A 8 -44.00 -34.39 -4.87
CA LEU A 8 -45.00 -33.60 -4.13
C LEU A 8 -45.33 -34.14 -2.73
N LEU A 9 -44.39 -34.83 -2.09
CA LEU A 9 -44.46 -35.15 -0.66
C LEU A 9 -43.34 -34.36 0.06
N PRO A 10 -43.64 -33.62 1.15
CA PRO A 10 -42.61 -32.98 1.96
C PRO A 10 -41.73 -34.08 2.57
N LEU A 11 -40.56 -34.30 1.97
CA LEU A 11 -39.57 -35.24 2.47
C LEU A 11 -39.16 -34.82 3.88
N PRO A 12 -39.12 -35.74 4.86
CA PRO A 12 -38.70 -35.40 6.21
C PRO A 12 -37.28 -34.82 6.20
N PRO A 13 -36.94 -33.88 7.10
CA PRO A 13 -35.70 -33.10 7.03
C PRO A 13 -34.43 -33.97 6.99
N LEU A 14 -34.47 -35.17 7.61
CA LEU A 14 -33.39 -36.15 7.56
C LEU A 14 -33.16 -36.72 6.15
N LEU A 15 -34.21 -36.95 5.36
CA LEU A 15 -34.11 -37.41 3.97
C LEU A 15 -33.61 -36.29 3.04
N LEU A 16 -33.96 -35.03 3.31
CA LEU A 16 -33.38 -33.86 2.61
C LEU A 16 -31.88 -33.71 2.89
N VAL A 17 -31.45 -33.90 4.14
CA VAL A 17 -30.04 -33.84 4.53
C VAL A 17 -29.24 -35.02 3.95
N LEU A 18 -29.79 -36.23 3.98
CA LEU A 18 -29.17 -37.41 3.37
C LEU A 18 -29.06 -37.27 1.84
N ASN A 19 -30.11 -36.78 1.18
CA ASN A 19 -30.07 -36.48 -0.26
C ASN A 19 -29.06 -35.37 -0.57
N ARG A 20 -28.97 -34.32 0.24
CA ARG A 20 -27.97 -33.26 0.07
C ARG A 20 -26.55 -33.78 0.22
N GLN A 21 -26.28 -34.64 1.20
CA GLN A 21 -24.97 -35.25 1.39
C GLN A 21 -24.62 -36.23 0.26
N GLN A 22 -25.58 -36.99 -0.23
CA GLN A 22 -25.40 -37.86 -1.40
C GLN A 22 -25.13 -37.04 -2.67
N LEU A 23 -25.87 -35.95 -2.87
CA LEU A 23 -25.72 -35.06 -4.02
C LEU A 23 -24.38 -34.31 -3.97
N GLU A 24 -23.94 -33.86 -2.79
CA GLU A 24 -22.59 -33.30 -2.57
C GLU A 24 -21.49 -34.32 -2.86
N ARG A 25 -21.66 -35.59 -2.46
CA ARG A 25 -20.69 -36.66 -2.77
C ARG A 25 -20.64 -36.93 -4.27
N SER A 26 -21.78 -37.12 -4.93
CA SER A 26 -21.83 -37.33 -6.37
C SER A 26 -21.28 -36.14 -7.15
N PHE A 27 -21.49 -34.92 -6.66
CA PHE A 27 -20.95 -33.70 -7.27
C PHE A 27 -19.43 -33.61 -7.07
N LYS A 28 -18.91 -33.96 -5.89
CA LYS A 28 -17.45 -34.04 -5.65
C LYS A 28 -16.79 -35.10 -6.53
N GLU A 29 -17.43 -36.25 -6.69
CA GLU A 29 -16.96 -37.30 -7.60
C GLU A 29 -17.03 -36.87 -9.07
N PHE A 30 -18.09 -36.15 -9.45
CA PHE A 30 -18.22 -35.54 -10.78
C PHE A 30 -17.13 -34.49 -11.02
N ALA A 31 -16.83 -33.65 -10.04
CA ALA A 31 -15.82 -32.60 -10.12
C ALA A 31 -14.37 -33.10 -10.05
N ALA A 32 -14.14 -34.26 -9.45
CA ALA A 32 -12.83 -34.89 -9.40
C ALA A 32 -12.39 -35.47 -10.75
N ARG A 33 -13.32 -35.68 -11.69
CA ARG A 33 -13.00 -36.23 -13.01
C ARG A 33 -12.37 -35.15 -13.91
N PRO A 34 -11.21 -35.40 -14.53
CA PRO A 34 -10.53 -34.42 -15.38
C PRO A 34 -11.36 -34.05 -16.63
N GLU A 35 -12.21 -34.97 -17.10
CA GLU A 35 -13.11 -34.77 -18.24
C GLU A 35 -14.19 -33.71 -17.98
N ASN A 36 -14.61 -33.53 -16.73
CA ASN A 36 -15.69 -32.61 -16.34
C ASN A 36 -15.20 -31.21 -15.95
N LYS A 37 -13.88 -31.03 -15.85
CA LYS A 37 -13.24 -29.75 -15.52
C LYS A 37 -13.68 -28.60 -16.44
N PRO A 38 -13.70 -28.72 -17.78
CA PRO A 38 -14.13 -27.62 -18.65
C PRO A 38 -15.61 -27.26 -18.48
N LEU A 39 -16.46 -28.25 -18.18
CA LEU A 39 -17.89 -28.04 -17.94
C LEU A 39 -18.14 -27.29 -16.62
N LEU A 40 -17.36 -27.61 -15.58
CA LEU A 40 -17.40 -26.88 -14.31
C LEU A 40 -16.89 -25.45 -14.43
N GLU A 41 -15.81 -25.23 -15.19
CA GLU A 41 -15.30 -23.89 -15.46
C GLU A 41 -16.34 -23.04 -16.23
N GLN A 42 -16.98 -23.62 -17.24
CA GLN A 42 -18.05 -22.97 -17.99
C GLN A 42 -19.24 -22.60 -17.08
N HIS A 43 -19.68 -23.52 -16.22
CA HIS A 43 -20.78 -23.26 -15.30
C HIS A 43 -20.41 -22.20 -14.24
N GLN A 44 -19.18 -22.25 -13.69
CA GLN A 44 -18.69 -21.21 -12.78
C GLN A 44 -18.67 -19.83 -13.43
N GLN A 45 -18.25 -19.75 -14.70
CA GLN A 45 -18.29 -18.49 -15.45
C GLN A 45 -19.72 -17.99 -15.63
N GLN A 46 -20.69 -18.87 -15.88
CA GLN A 46 -22.11 -18.51 -15.99
C GLN A 46 -22.69 -18.02 -14.66
N GLU A 47 -22.38 -18.68 -13.55
CA GLU A 47 -22.82 -18.27 -12.21
C GLU A 47 -22.23 -16.90 -11.82
N VAL A 48 -20.94 -16.69 -12.09
CA VAL A 48 -20.29 -15.39 -11.85
C VAL A 48 -20.91 -14.31 -12.73
N ALA A 49 -21.17 -14.59 -14.01
CA ALA A 49 -21.82 -13.64 -14.91
C ALA A 49 -23.23 -13.28 -14.42
N ALA A 50 -24.04 -14.28 -14.04
CA ALA A 50 -25.39 -14.06 -13.51
C ALA A 50 -25.38 -13.25 -12.20
N ALA A 51 -24.41 -13.51 -11.31
CA ALA A 51 -24.25 -12.74 -10.08
C ALA A 51 -23.88 -11.27 -10.35
N LEU A 52 -22.98 -11.03 -11.32
CA LEU A 52 -22.61 -9.67 -11.73
C LEU A 52 -23.79 -8.93 -12.37
N GLU A 53 -24.55 -9.58 -13.23
CA GLU A 53 -25.76 -9.01 -13.84
C GLU A 53 -26.80 -8.61 -12.78
N LEU A 54 -27.03 -9.48 -11.78
CA LEU A 54 -27.95 -9.19 -10.68
C LEU A 54 -27.47 -8.01 -9.84
N GLN A 55 -26.16 -7.96 -9.55
CA GLN A 55 -25.55 -6.83 -8.83
C GLN A 55 -25.70 -5.51 -9.61
N GLU A 56 -25.50 -5.52 -10.93
CA GLU A 56 -25.69 -4.34 -11.77
C GLU A 56 -27.16 -3.87 -11.77
N GLN A 57 -28.11 -4.80 -11.83
CA GLN A 57 -29.54 -4.49 -11.77
C GLN A 57 -29.92 -3.82 -10.43
N GLU A 58 -29.43 -4.34 -9.31
CA GLU A 58 -29.64 -3.75 -7.99
C GLU A 58 -29.08 -2.33 -7.90
N GLN A 59 -27.85 -2.12 -8.38
CA GLN A 59 -27.22 -0.80 -8.37
C GLN A 59 -27.96 0.22 -9.24
N LEU A 60 -28.47 -0.21 -10.40
CA LEU A 60 -29.28 0.65 -11.26
C LEU A 60 -30.62 0.99 -10.62
N ALA A 61 -31.26 0.06 -9.91
CA ALA A 61 -32.51 0.31 -9.19
C ALA A 61 -32.29 1.35 -8.07
N ILE A 62 -31.19 1.24 -7.32
CA ILE A 62 -30.81 2.21 -6.28
C ILE A 62 -30.59 3.59 -6.91
N LEU A 63 -29.85 3.68 -8.01
CA LEU A 63 -29.62 4.94 -8.72
C LEU A 63 -30.93 5.57 -9.22
N GLN A 64 -31.84 4.77 -9.77
CA GLN A 64 -33.15 5.24 -10.23
C GLN A 64 -33.98 5.81 -9.07
N GLN A 65 -33.99 5.12 -7.94
CA GLN A 65 -34.64 5.59 -6.73
C GLN A 65 -34.05 6.94 -6.27
N GLN A 66 -32.72 7.04 -6.19
CA GLN A 66 -32.02 8.28 -5.83
C GLN A 66 -32.36 9.45 -6.76
N VAL A 67 -32.42 9.20 -8.07
CA VAL A 67 -32.75 10.23 -9.06
C VAL A 67 -34.21 10.68 -8.93
N SER A 68 -35.13 9.79 -8.55
CA SER A 68 -36.54 10.12 -8.32
C SER A 68 -36.76 11.01 -7.09
N GLU A 69 -35.84 10.96 -6.11
CA GLU A 69 -35.86 11.77 -4.89
C GLU A 69 -35.22 13.18 -5.06
N LEU A 70 -34.70 13.49 -6.25
CA LEU A 70 -34.11 14.79 -6.57
C LEU A 70 -35.16 15.81 -7.02
N ASN A 71 -34.84 17.11 -6.87
CA ASN A 71 -35.65 18.18 -7.42
C ASN A 71 -35.72 18.06 -8.96
N PRO A 72 -36.83 18.50 -9.60
CA PRO A 72 -36.98 18.41 -11.05
C PRO A 72 -35.96 19.25 -11.84
N ALA A 73 -35.34 20.26 -11.22
CA ALA A 73 -34.23 21.01 -11.80
C ALA A 73 -32.94 20.16 -11.84
N ASP A 74 -32.61 19.48 -10.75
CA ASP A 74 -31.40 18.66 -10.62
C ASP A 74 -31.48 17.38 -11.47
N ALA A 75 -32.66 16.77 -11.55
CA ALA A 75 -32.92 15.63 -12.42
C ALA A 75 -32.67 15.96 -13.91
N LYS A 76 -33.01 17.18 -14.35
CA LYS A 76 -32.71 17.66 -15.72
C LYS A 76 -31.21 17.79 -15.99
N LEU A 77 -30.40 18.08 -14.98
CA LEU A 77 -28.94 18.20 -15.12
C LEU A 77 -28.27 16.84 -15.35
N LEU A 78 -28.85 15.77 -14.82
CA LEU A 78 -28.35 14.39 -14.92
C LEU A 78 -28.89 13.62 -16.13
N ALA A 79 -30.04 14.02 -16.67
CA ALA A 79 -30.65 13.40 -17.87
C ALA A 79 -29.68 13.12 -19.04
N PRO A 80 -28.72 14.01 -19.41
CA PRO A 80 -27.74 13.70 -20.47
C PRO A 80 -26.70 12.64 -20.09
N VAL A 81 -26.43 12.45 -18.80
CA VAL A 81 -25.40 11.56 -18.24
C VAL A 81 -25.95 10.15 -18.05
N LEU A 82 -27.21 10.04 -17.60
CA LEU A 82 -27.90 8.76 -17.35
C LEU A 82 -28.16 7.92 -18.62
N ARG A 83 -27.98 8.50 -19.81
CA ARG A 83 -28.17 7.81 -21.09
C ARG A 83 -27.07 6.80 -21.40
N SER A 84 -25.85 7.02 -20.91
CA SER A 84 -24.72 6.11 -21.16
C SER A 84 -24.51 5.16 -19.97
N PRO A 85 -24.37 3.83 -20.20
CA PRO A 85 -24.08 2.86 -19.15
C PRO A 85 -22.81 3.18 -18.36
N VAL A 86 -21.74 3.60 -19.03
CA VAL A 86 -20.44 3.89 -18.37
C VAL A 86 -20.56 5.09 -17.43
N LEU A 87 -21.30 6.12 -17.85
CA LEU A 87 -21.53 7.29 -17.02
C LEU A 87 -22.50 7.00 -15.85
N ARG A 88 -23.47 6.09 -16.01
CA ARG A 88 -24.28 5.60 -14.90
C ARG A 88 -23.43 4.88 -13.85
N GLN A 89 -22.51 4.02 -14.30
CA GLN A 89 -21.60 3.31 -13.40
C GLN A 89 -20.68 4.28 -12.65
N LEU A 90 -20.20 5.34 -13.30
CA LEU A 90 -19.45 6.39 -12.61
C LEU A 90 -20.28 7.13 -11.56
N LEU A 91 -21.54 7.44 -11.85
CA LEU A 91 -22.42 8.08 -10.87
C LEU A 91 -22.65 7.18 -9.65
N ILE A 92 -22.81 5.86 -9.86
CA ILE A 92 -22.93 4.87 -8.78
C ILE A 92 -21.66 4.85 -7.92
N SER A 93 -20.47 4.84 -8.54
CA SER A 93 -19.18 4.89 -7.83
C SER A 93 -19.04 6.17 -7.01
N LEU A 94 -19.30 7.33 -7.62
CA LEU A 94 -19.18 8.63 -6.96
C LEU A 94 -20.16 8.76 -5.79
N ALA A 95 -21.40 8.28 -5.94
CA ALA A 95 -22.39 8.29 -4.88
C ALA A 95 -21.98 7.39 -3.70
N ARG A 96 -21.36 6.24 -3.98
CA ARG A 96 -20.81 5.34 -2.97
C ARG A 96 -19.62 5.97 -2.22
N ASP A 97 -18.70 6.60 -2.93
CA ASP A 97 -17.53 7.24 -2.31
C ASP A 97 -17.94 8.43 -1.45
N ALA A 98 -18.92 9.22 -1.90
CA ALA A 98 -19.51 10.29 -1.12
C ALA A 98 -20.22 9.75 0.15
N ALA A 99 -20.98 8.66 0.04
CA ALA A 99 -21.61 8.03 1.19
C ALA A 99 -20.58 7.44 2.18
N ALA A 100 -19.45 6.92 1.68
CA ALA A 100 -18.35 6.44 2.52
C ALA A 100 -17.65 7.59 3.26
N ALA A 101 -17.43 8.72 2.58
CA ALA A 101 -16.88 9.93 3.20
C ALA A 101 -17.82 10.52 4.26
N GLU A 102 -19.13 10.56 4.00
CA GLU A 102 -20.15 10.99 4.97
C GLU A 102 -20.25 10.03 6.18
N ALA A 103 -20.07 8.73 5.97
CA ALA A 103 -20.03 7.75 7.06
C ALA A 103 -18.79 7.88 7.94
N ALA A 104 -17.62 8.19 7.33
CA ALA A 104 -16.36 8.41 8.05
C ALA A 104 -16.38 9.72 8.88
N ALA A 105 -17.18 10.71 8.49
CA ALA A 105 -17.32 11.99 9.18
C ALA A 105 -18.33 11.97 10.36
N ARG A 106 -19.07 10.88 10.58
CA ARG A 106 -20.04 10.80 11.70
C ARG A 106 -19.34 10.42 13.02
N PRO A 107 -19.62 11.12 14.14
CA PRO A 107 -19.08 10.73 15.44
C PRO A 107 -19.69 9.40 15.93
N ALA A 108 -18.86 8.56 16.55
CA ALA A 108 -19.24 7.24 17.04
C ALA A 108 -20.34 7.32 18.11
N GLY A 109 -21.58 6.96 17.76
CA GLY A 109 -22.69 6.86 18.72
C GLY A 109 -24.08 7.22 18.20
N ALA A 110 -24.22 7.82 17.02
CA ALA A 110 -25.54 8.12 16.45
C ALA A 110 -26.15 6.89 15.76
N ALA A 111 -27.29 6.39 16.26
CA ALA A 111 -28.00 5.27 15.65
C ALA A 111 -28.39 5.58 14.20
N ALA A 112 -28.07 4.65 13.30
CA ALA A 112 -28.42 4.74 11.89
C ALA A 112 -29.94 4.63 11.73
N SER A 113 -30.62 5.75 11.48
CA SER A 113 -31.95 5.70 10.87
C SER A 113 -31.77 5.21 9.43
N GLY A 114 -32.24 4.00 9.15
CA GLY A 114 -32.05 3.27 7.88
C GLY A 114 -32.58 3.97 6.62
N ALA A 115 -33.17 5.16 6.74
CA ALA A 115 -33.64 5.98 5.62
C ALA A 115 -32.61 7.02 5.14
N ALA A 116 -31.56 7.34 5.92
CA ALA A 116 -30.60 8.40 5.58
C ALA A 116 -29.36 7.91 4.81
N ALA A 117 -29.20 6.60 4.60
CA ALA A 117 -28.03 6.03 3.91
C ALA A 117 -28.14 6.04 2.38
N ALA A 118 -29.36 6.20 1.82
CA ALA A 118 -29.58 6.04 0.39
C ALA A 118 -29.66 7.36 -0.40
N GLY A 119 -29.95 8.51 0.23
CA GLY A 119 -30.26 9.76 -0.52
C GLY A 119 -29.20 10.88 -0.50
N GLY A 120 -28.10 10.71 0.26
CA GLY A 120 -27.15 11.80 0.55
C GLY A 120 -26.03 12.00 -0.48
N GLY A 121 -25.36 10.91 -0.87
CA GLY A 121 -24.10 10.99 -1.63
C GLY A 121 -24.21 11.66 -3.01
N LEU A 122 -25.32 11.46 -3.73
CA LEU A 122 -25.53 12.10 -5.03
C LEU A 122 -25.79 13.61 -4.90
N LYS A 123 -26.48 14.04 -3.83
CA LYS A 123 -26.79 15.46 -3.55
C LYS A 123 -25.53 16.26 -3.18
N ALA A 124 -24.59 15.65 -2.45
CA ALA A 124 -23.32 16.28 -2.10
C ALA A 124 -22.51 16.69 -3.35
N TRP A 125 -22.50 15.82 -4.36
CA TRP A 125 -21.77 16.02 -5.61
C TRP A 125 -22.49 16.93 -6.62
N LEU A 126 -23.83 16.95 -6.61
CA LEU A 126 -24.65 17.79 -7.48
C LEU A 126 -24.37 19.30 -7.33
N HIS A 127 -23.84 19.73 -6.19
CA HIS A 127 -23.47 21.13 -5.96
C HIS A 127 -22.06 21.48 -6.45
N ASN A 128 -21.27 20.50 -6.92
CA ASN A 128 -19.94 20.76 -7.47
C ASN A 128 -20.01 21.10 -8.97
N PRO A 129 -19.78 22.36 -9.36
CA PRO A 129 -19.92 22.79 -10.75
C PRO A 129 -18.87 22.16 -11.67
N ARG A 130 -17.69 21.84 -11.15
CA ARG A 130 -16.57 21.30 -11.94
C ARG A 130 -16.86 19.88 -12.39
N VAL A 131 -17.39 19.03 -11.52
CA VAL A 131 -17.63 17.64 -11.91
C VAL A 131 -18.89 17.51 -12.77
N LEU A 132 -19.91 18.35 -12.53
CA LEU A 132 -21.04 18.46 -13.46
C LEU A 132 -20.60 18.92 -14.86
N GLN A 133 -19.66 19.85 -14.94
CA GLN A 133 -19.07 20.27 -16.21
C GLN A 133 -18.38 19.08 -16.91
N LEU A 134 -17.54 18.34 -16.19
CA LEU A 134 -16.81 17.18 -16.72
C LEU A 134 -17.76 16.06 -17.19
N LEU A 135 -18.79 15.69 -16.41
CA LEU A 135 -19.75 14.67 -16.84
C LEU A 135 -20.55 15.11 -18.07
N ARG A 136 -20.88 16.40 -18.19
CA ARG A 136 -21.56 16.93 -19.38
C ARG A 136 -20.65 16.98 -20.60
N GLU A 137 -19.37 17.25 -20.42
CA GLU A 137 -18.38 17.22 -21.49
C GLU A 137 -18.15 15.79 -21.97
N ALA A 138 -18.00 14.83 -21.05
CA ALA A 138 -17.92 13.41 -21.36
C ALA A 138 -19.19 12.91 -22.09
N ALA A 139 -20.38 13.25 -21.58
CA ALA A 139 -21.64 12.88 -22.23
C ALA A 139 -21.82 13.52 -23.62
N ARG A 140 -21.27 14.73 -23.84
CA ARG A 140 -21.27 15.38 -25.16
C ARG A 140 -20.26 14.72 -26.11
N ALA A 141 -19.09 14.33 -25.62
CA ALA A 141 -18.06 13.67 -26.41
C ALA A 141 -18.50 12.26 -26.86
N LEU A 142 -19.19 11.51 -26.00
CA LEU A 142 -19.82 10.24 -26.37
C LEU A 142 -20.89 10.41 -27.45
N ARG A 143 -21.79 11.40 -27.29
CA ARG A 143 -22.83 11.71 -28.28
C ARG A 143 -22.28 12.20 -29.62
N ALA A 144 -21.15 12.90 -29.59
CA ALA A 144 -20.46 13.36 -30.79
C ALA A 144 -19.57 12.28 -31.45
N GLY A 145 -19.51 11.07 -30.88
CA GLY A 145 -18.68 9.98 -31.38
C GLY A 145 -17.17 10.21 -31.27
N ARG A 146 -16.74 11.24 -30.52
CA ARG A 146 -15.31 11.55 -30.31
C ARG A 146 -14.63 10.62 -29.30
N LEU A 147 -15.44 10.00 -28.44
CA LEU A 147 -15.06 8.99 -27.47
C LEU A 147 -16.05 7.84 -27.58
N THR A 148 -15.55 6.60 -27.60
CA THR A 148 -16.40 5.42 -27.48
C THR A 148 -16.60 5.05 -26.01
N GLU A 149 -17.69 4.34 -25.72
CA GLU A 149 -17.95 3.86 -24.35
C GLU A 149 -16.85 2.91 -23.87
N GLN A 150 -16.27 2.12 -24.77
CA GLN A 150 -15.13 1.25 -24.47
C GLN A 150 -13.86 2.05 -24.14
N GLN A 151 -13.56 3.13 -24.85
CA GLN A 151 -12.41 4.00 -24.56
C GLN A 151 -12.59 4.75 -23.24
N LEU A 152 -13.82 5.20 -22.95
CA LEU A 152 -14.13 5.85 -21.68
C LEU A 152 -14.04 4.84 -20.52
N ALA A 153 -14.63 3.66 -20.66
CA ALA A 153 -14.51 2.58 -19.68
C ALA A 153 -13.05 2.11 -19.50
N ALA A 154 -12.27 2.05 -20.58
CA ALA A 154 -10.84 1.77 -20.53
C ALA A 154 -10.08 2.86 -19.76
N ALA A 155 -10.33 4.14 -20.03
CA ALA A 155 -9.71 5.24 -19.31
C ALA A 155 -10.09 5.28 -17.81
N LEU A 156 -11.30 4.83 -17.47
CA LEU A 156 -11.79 4.77 -16.10
C LEU A 156 -11.40 3.48 -15.36
N SER A 157 -11.07 2.41 -16.09
CA SER A 157 -10.55 1.15 -15.55
C SER A 157 -9.01 1.11 -15.50
N HIS A 158 -8.33 1.92 -16.31
CA HIS A 158 -6.87 2.07 -16.30
C HIS A 158 -6.25 2.67 -15.01
N PRO A 159 -6.96 3.31 -14.06
CA PRO A 159 -6.37 3.64 -12.77
C PRO A 159 -6.33 2.44 -11.80
N ALA A 160 -6.88 1.27 -12.15
CA ALA A 160 -7.02 0.14 -11.22
C ALA A 160 -6.30 -1.16 -11.62
N LYS A 161 -5.87 -1.32 -12.88
CA LYS A 161 -5.24 -2.57 -13.36
C LYS A 161 -3.70 -2.58 -13.41
N ALA A 162 -3.03 -1.46 -13.12
CA ALA A 162 -1.57 -1.45 -12.98
C ALA A 162 -1.07 -2.19 -11.72
N ALA A 163 -1.96 -2.56 -10.80
CA ALA A 163 -1.61 -3.17 -9.52
C ALA A 163 -1.44 -4.71 -9.53
N GLN A 164 -1.64 -5.44 -10.64
CA GLN A 164 -1.69 -6.92 -10.56
C GLN A 164 -0.98 -7.77 -11.62
N GLN A 165 -0.27 -7.23 -12.62
CA GLN A 165 0.50 -8.09 -13.53
C GLN A 165 1.93 -7.57 -13.72
N GLY A 166 2.83 -8.09 -12.90
CA GLY A 166 4.25 -8.07 -13.17
C GLY A 166 4.54 -8.91 -14.41
N GLN A 167 5.01 -8.26 -15.46
CA GLN A 167 5.93 -8.84 -16.43
C GLN A 167 6.79 -7.70 -16.98
N ALA A 168 8.09 -7.84 -16.74
CA ALA A 168 9.12 -6.86 -17.00
C ALA A 168 9.32 -6.62 -18.51
N ALA A 169 9.44 -5.35 -18.88
CA ALA A 169 10.16 -4.90 -20.06
C ALA A 169 11.21 -3.86 -19.59
N PRO A 170 12.43 -3.83 -20.16
CA PRO A 170 13.52 -3.03 -19.64
C PRO A 170 13.35 -1.56 -20.06
N GLY A 171 13.17 -0.65 -19.10
CA GLY A 171 13.32 0.79 -19.32
C GLY A 171 12.22 1.71 -18.78
N SER A 172 11.19 1.23 -18.08
CA SER A 172 10.19 2.12 -17.46
C SER A 172 10.60 2.48 -16.02
N GLU A 173 10.61 3.79 -15.74
CA GLU A 173 10.84 4.39 -14.42
C GLU A 173 10.03 3.71 -13.30
N PRO A 174 10.56 3.69 -12.06
CA PRO A 174 9.94 2.97 -10.95
C PRO A 174 8.51 3.48 -10.70
N SER A 175 7.53 2.67 -11.09
CA SER A 175 6.13 2.89 -10.74
C SER A 175 5.98 2.66 -9.23
N PRO A 176 5.29 3.56 -8.53
CA PRO A 176 5.20 3.50 -7.07
C PRO A 176 4.46 2.26 -6.57
N ALA A 177 4.88 1.77 -5.41
CA ALA A 177 4.35 0.56 -4.76
C ALA A 177 2.83 0.67 -4.50
N PRO A 178 2.08 -0.44 -4.29
CA PRO A 178 0.62 -0.42 -4.07
C PRO A 178 0.14 0.43 -2.88
N ASN A 179 1.04 0.87 -2.00
CA ASN A 179 0.76 1.74 -0.86
C ASN A 179 1.30 3.18 -1.06
N GLN A 180 1.57 3.57 -2.30
CA GLN A 180 2.13 4.88 -2.64
C GLN A 180 1.18 5.69 -3.51
N VAL A 181 1.10 6.99 -3.24
CA VAL A 181 0.23 7.94 -3.92
C VAL A 181 1.06 9.07 -4.49
N VAL A 182 0.90 9.29 -5.80
CA VAL A 182 1.43 10.47 -6.47
C VAL A 182 0.57 11.66 -6.07
N LEU A 183 1.17 12.62 -5.36
CA LEU A 183 0.47 13.82 -4.91
C LEU A 183 0.80 15.01 -5.80
N PRO A 184 -0.17 15.89 -6.12
CA PRO A 184 0.14 17.18 -6.72
C PRO A 184 1.03 17.99 -5.76
N SER A 185 1.89 18.85 -6.31
CA SER A 185 2.93 19.57 -5.55
C SER A 185 2.40 20.30 -4.30
N THR A 186 1.18 20.85 -4.33
CA THR A 186 0.57 21.51 -3.18
C THR A 186 0.33 20.55 -2.00
N LEU A 187 -0.16 19.33 -2.27
CA LEU A 187 -0.42 18.33 -1.24
C LEU A 187 0.87 17.62 -0.81
N LEU A 188 1.85 17.52 -1.71
CA LEU A 188 3.17 17.00 -1.36
C LEU A 188 3.84 17.86 -0.29
N VAL A 189 3.78 19.19 -0.43
CA VAL A 189 4.33 20.12 0.58
C VAL A 189 3.65 19.93 1.94
N GLU A 190 2.33 19.74 1.97
CA GLU A 190 1.59 19.46 3.21
C GLU A 190 2.04 18.14 3.86
N ALA A 191 2.15 17.06 3.08
CA ALA A 191 2.62 15.77 3.57
C ALA A 191 4.09 15.84 4.05
N LEU A 192 4.96 16.55 3.33
CA LEU A 192 6.34 16.75 3.76
C LEU A 192 6.41 17.58 5.04
N ASN A 193 5.54 18.58 5.24
CA ASN A 193 5.47 19.30 6.50
C ASN A 193 5.02 18.40 7.67
N GLU A 194 4.05 17.51 7.43
CA GLU A 194 3.59 16.55 8.43
C GLU A 194 4.73 15.61 8.87
N HIS A 195 5.45 15.02 7.91
CA HIS A 195 6.58 14.15 8.23
C HIS A 195 7.69 14.91 9.00
N LEU A 196 7.95 16.18 8.64
CA LEU A 196 8.95 17.01 9.32
C LEU A 196 8.56 17.26 10.77
N SER A 197 7.28 17.56 11.03
CA SER A 197 6.75 17.75 12.37
C SER A 197 6.96 16.50 13.23
N GLU A 198 6.58 15.33 12.71
CA GLU A 198 6.80 14.04 13.39
C GLU A 198 8.29 13.75 13.61
N ARG A 199 9.14 14.04 12.61
CA ARG A 199 10.60 13.88 12.73
C ARG A 199 11.19 14.81 13.79
N HIS A 200 10.71 16.04 13.89
CA HIS A 200 11.14 16.99 14.93
C HIS A 200 10.71 16.54 16.34
N ALA A 201 9.48 16.06 16.49
CA ALA A 201 9.02 15.47 17.76
C ALA A 201 9.86 14.25 18.15
N GLY A 202 10.17 13.36 17.19
CA GLY A 202 11.07 12.24 17.39
C GLY A 202 12.48 12.66 17.81
N ASN A 203 13.03 13.72 17.18
CA ASN A 203 14.34 14.27 17.56
C ASN A 203 14.35 14.82 18.99
N GLN A 204 13.25 15.44 19.44
CA GLN A 204 13.12 15.92 20.82
C GLN A 204 13.06 14.76 21.81
N ALA A 205 12.22 13.74 21.53
CA ALA A 205 12.14 12.53 22.35
C ALA A 205 13.49 11.80 22.41
N TYR A 206 14.22 11.72 21.29
CA TYR A 206 15.54 11.12 21.24
C TYR A 206 16.56 11.85 22.13
N LYS A 207 16.57 13.20 22.11
CA LYS A 207 17.41 14.01 22.99
C LYS A 207 17.09 13.78 24.47
N GLN A 208 15.84 13.48 24.79
CA GLN A 208 15.37 13.14 26.14
C GLN A 208 15.61 11.66 26.50
N GLN A 209 16.31 10.89 25.65
CA GLN A 209 16.54 9.44 25.80
C GLN A 209 15.25 8.60 25.85
N GLN A 210 14.13 9.15 25.40
CA GLN A 210 12.85 8.44 25.28
C GLN A 210 12.80 7.65 23.97
N HIS A 211 13.61 6.59 23.88
CA HIS A 211 13.83 5.83 22.64
C HIS A 211 12.55 5.25 22.04
N ALA A 212 11.65 4.70 22.86
CA ALA A 212 10.37 4.13 22.39
C ALA A 212 9.45 5.20 21.76
N ALA A 213 9.33 6.36 22.41
CA ALA A 213 8.56 7.49 21.89
C ALA A 213 9.19 8.04 20.60
N ALA A 214 10.52 8.18 20.56
CA ALA A 214 11.24 8.60 19.38
C ALA A 214 10.98 7.68 18.18
N LEU A 215 11.04 6.35 18.38
CA LEU A 215 10.70 5.38 17.33
C LEU A 215 9.26 5.51 16.84
N GLN A 216 8.29 5.75 17.73
CA GLN A 216 6.90 5.92 17.33
C GLN A 216 6.71 7.16 16.43
N HIS A 217 7.34 8.27 16.79
CA HIS A 217 7.36 9.48 15.96
C HIS A 217 8.05 9.25 14.62
N TYR A 218 9.24 8.64 14.60
CA TYR A 218 9.94 8.38 13.35
C TYR A 218 9.21 7.38 12.45
N ARG A 219 8.52 6.37 13.00
CA ARG A 219 7.69 5.44 12.21
C ARG A 219 6.51 6.15 11.54
N ARG A 220 5.90 7.13 12.22
CA ARG A 220 4.87 7.97 11.62
C ARG A 220 5.44 8.84 10.50
N ALA A 221 6.58 9.49 10.74
CA ALA A 221 7.27 10.24 9.70
C ALA A 221 7.64 9.36 8.49
N LEU A 222 8.13 8.14 8.74
CA LEU A 222 8.50 7.18 7.70
C LEU A 222 7.27 6.77 6.89
N ALA A 223 6.14 6.47 7.54
CA ALA A 223 4.91 6.09 6.87
C ALA A 223 4.43 7.19 5.88
N VAL A 224 4.57 8.47 6.25
CA VAL A 224 4.22 9.59 5.36
C VAL A 224 5.11 9.61 4.12
N VAL A 225 6.44 9.59 4.29
CA VAL A 225 7.39 9.66 3.16
C VAL A 225 7.42 8.38 2.32
N GLU A 226 7.01 7.24 2.88
CA GLU A 226 6.83 5.99 2.13
C GLU A 226 5.52 5.93 1.36
N PHE A 227 4.52 6.70 1.79
CA PHE A 227 3.20 6.77 1.16
C PHE A 227 3.16 7.78 0.02
N VAL A 228 4.00 8.81 0.01
CA VAL A 228 3.95 9.87 -1.01
C VAL A 228 5.01 9.68 -2.09
N VAL A 229 4.66 10.10 -3.31
CA VAL A 229 5.52 10.08 -4.49
C VAL A 229 5.43 11.44 -5.16
N GLY A 230 6.59 12.00 -5.49
CA GLY A 230 6.69 13.27 -6.21
C GLY A 230 6.15 13.15 -7.63
N CYS A 231 5.58 14.24 -8.16
CA CYS A 231 5.14 14.30 -9.56
C CYS A 231 6.33 14.50 -10.52
N SER A 232 7.45 15.03 -10.01
CA SER A 232 8.67 15.26 -10.78
C SER A 232 9.86 14.52 -10.17
N ALA A 233 10.95 14.38 -10.94
CA ALA A 233 12.19 13.79 -10.46
C ALA A 233 12.77 14.55 -9.26
N ASP A 234 12.70 15.89 -9.29
CA ASP A 234 13.19 16.73 -8.19
C ASP A 234 12.36 16.54 -6.92
N GLU A 235 11.03 16.52 -7.05
CA GLU A 235 10.12 16.25 -5.93
C GLU A 235 10.34 14.84 -5.35
N GLN A 236 10.53 13.84 -6.22
CA GLN A 236 10.81 12.49 -5.79
C GLN A 236 12.17 12.39 -5.09
N ALA A 237 13.19 13.11 -5.58
CA ALA A 237 14.48 13.19 -4.93
C ALA A 237 14.37 13.80 -3.52
N GLU A 238 13.53 14.83 -3.33
CA GLU A 238 13.25 15.38 -2.01
C GLU A 238 12.55 14.37 -1.08
N VAL A 239 11.55 13.63 -1.58
CA VAL A 239 10.90 12.55 -0.79
C VAL A 239 11.93 11.51 -0.35
N MET A 240 12.80 11.08 -1.26
CA MET A 240 13.83 10.07 -0.98
C MET A 240 14.90 10.58 -0.01
N ALA A 241 15.31 11.85 -0.12
CA ALA A 241 16.22 12.49 0.84
C ALA A 241 15.61 12.55 2.24
N ASN A 242 14.33 12.91 2.35
CA ASN A 242 13.60 12.92 3.61
C ASN A 242 13.44 11.49 4.19
N LYS A 243 13.15 10.50 3.35
CA LYS A 243 13.11 9.09 3.73
C LYS A 243 14.45 8.64 4.31
N ALA A 244 15.57 8.93 3.63
CA ALA A 244 16.91 8.63 4.13
C ALA A 244 17.15 9.26 5.51
N ALA A 245 16.78 10.53 5.69
CA ALA A 245 16.96 11.23 6.97
C ALA A 245 16.16 10.57 8.13
N VAL A 246 14.92 10.15 7.88
CA VAL A 246 14.10 9.45 8.87
C VAL A 246 14.69 8.08 9.20
N LEU A 247 15.08 7.29 8.18
CA LEU A 247 15.70 5.98 8.36
C LEU A 247 17.00 6.07 9.18
N LEU A 248 17.84 7.05 8.91
CA LEU A 248 19.06 7.28 9.70
C LEU A 248 18.73 7.58 11.15
N ASN A 249 17.68 8.38 11.41
CA ASN A 249 17.23 8.66 12.78
C ASN A 249 16.72 7.41 13.49
N ILE A 250 15.96 6.55 12.82
CA ILE A 250 15.53 5.24 13.35
C ILE A 250 16.76 4.37 13.66
N GLY A 251 17.72 4.30 12.73
CA GLY A 251 18.98 3.59 12.93
C GLY A 251 19.76 4.08 14.15
N ALA A 252 19.78 5.39 14.41
CA ALA A 252 20.40 5.96 15.61
C ALA A 252 19.70 5.51 16.91
N VAL A 253 18.38 5.36 16.91
CA VAL A 253 17.66 4.80 18.07
C VAL A 253 18.03 3.35 18.30
N HIS A 254 18.04 2.52 17.25
CA HIS A 254 18.45 1.12 17.35
C HIS A 254 19.90 0.98 17.84
N MET A 255 20.81 1.85 17.40
CA MET A 255 22.17 1.90 17.93
C MET A 255 22.21 2.22 19.42
N ALA A 256 21.42 3.19 19.88
CA ALA A 256 21.34 3.53 21.30
C ALA A 256 20.80 2.36 22.15
N GLN A 257 19.93 1.54 21.56
CA GLN A 257 19.39 0.31 22.17
C GLN A 257 20.30 -0.91 21.98
N GLN A 258 21.47 -0.76 21.33
CA GLN A 258 22.39 -1.85 20.96
C GLN A 258 21.78 -2.91 20.03
N GLU A 259 20.71 -2.56 19.33
CA GLU A 259 20.06 -3.38 18.30
C GLU A 259 20.80 -3.22 16.97
N TRP A 260 22.07 -3.64 16.93
CA TRP A 260 22.99 -3.36 15.84
C TRP A 260 22.51 -3.88 14.47
N GLY A 261 21.84 -5.03 14.44
CA GLY A 261 21.28 -5.60 13.22
C GLY A 261 20.24 -4.69 12.57
N ALA A 262 19.29 -4.19 13.36
CA ALA A 262 18.26 -3.27 12.89
C ALA A 262 18.86 -1.93 12.44
N ALA A 263 19.88 -1.44 13.17
CA ALA A 263 20.61 -0.23 12.77
C ALA A 263 21.30 -0.37 11.40
N VAL A 264 21.92 -1.51 11.12
CA VAL A 264 22.52 -1.79 9.80
C VAL A 264 21.46 -1.76 8.71
N CYS A 265 20.33 -2.46 8.89
CA CYS A 265 19.23 -2.46 7.91
C CYS A 265 18.72 -1.05 7.61
N CYS A 266 18.52 -0.22 8.65
CA CYS A 266 18.10 1.17 8.46
C CYS A 266 19.12 1.99 7.65
N CYS A 267 20.43 1.77 7.87
CA CYS A 267 21.47 2.47 7.11
C CYS A 267 21.55 1.98 5.66
N ASP A 268 21.34 0.68 5.41
CA ASP A 268 21.28 0.10 4.07
C ASP A 268 20.12 0.70 3.26
N GLU A 269 18.93 0.75 3.86
CA GLU A 269 17.75 1.36 3.25
C GLU A 269 17.95 2.87 3.02
N ALA A 270 18.60 3.58 3.96
CA ALA A 270 18.91 4.99 3.79
C ALA A 270 19.88 5.24 2.63
N LEU A 271 20.91 4.40 2.46
CA LEU A 271 21.85 4.48 1.34
C LEU A 271 21.20 4.14 0.00
N ALA A 272 20.26 3.19 -0.02
CA ALA A 272 19.47 2.86 -1.20
C ALA A 272 18.60 4.03 -1.69
N CYS A 273 18.30 5.00 -0.81
CA CYS A 273 17.57 6.21 -1.19
C CYS A 273 18.42 7.24 -1.96
N GLN A 274 19.70 6.94 -2.25
CA GLN A 274 20.64 7.84 -2.92
C GLN A 274 20.72 9.21 -2.21
N PRO A 275 21.07 9.23 -0.92
CA PRO A 275 21.14 10.46 -0.15
C PRO A 275 22.23 11.38 -0.70
N ASP A 276 22.13 12.66 -0.33
CA ASP A 276 23.19 13.62 -0.58
C ASP A 276 24.50 13.20 0.11
N ARG A 277 25.59 13.90 -0.25
CA ARG A 277 26.94 13.58 0.25
C ARG A 277 27.00 13.56 1.77
N GLU A 278 26.37 14.53 2.43
CA GLU A 278 26.39 14.65 3.90
C GLU A 278 25.64 13.50 4.58
N ALA A 279 24.43 13.18 4.14
CA ALA A 279 23.65 12.09 4.71
C ALA A 279 24.24 10.72 4.37
N ALA A 280 24.86 10.55 3.20
CA ALA A 280 25.62 9.34 2.85
C ALA A 280 26.76 9.09 3.84
N VAL A 281 27.56 10.12 4.14
CA VAL A 281 28.66 10.01 5.14
C VAL A 281 28.12 9.62 6.52
N LYS A 282 27.02 10.23 6.96
CA LYS A 282 26.36 9.85 8.24
C LYS A 282 25.88 8.41 8.22
N ALA A 283 25.34 7.93 7.10
CA ALA A 283 24.88 6.55 6.93
C ALA A 283 26.05 5.57 7.06
N TRP A 284 27.14 5.80 6.34
CA TRP A 284 28.35 4.98 6.40
C TRP A 284 28.95 4.94 7.80
N LEU A 285 29.06 6.09 8.48
CA LEU A 285 29.58 6.16 9.84
C LEU A 285 28.70 5.40 10.86
N ARG A 286 27.37 5.57 10.78
CA ARG A 286 26.43 4.86 11.66
C ARG A 286 26.47 3.35 11.40
N ARG A 287 26.50 2.94 10.13
CA ARG A 287 26.60 1.53 9.75
C ARG A 287 27.92 0.91 10.19
N SER A 288 29.03 1.65 10.08
CA SER A 288 30.33 1.22 10.58
C SER A 288 30.31 0.99 12.09
N LYS A 289 29.75 1.92 12.87
CA LYS A 289 29.57 1.76 14.32
C LYS A 289 28.71 0.55 14.68
N ALA A 290 27.61 0.32 13.94
CA ALA A 290 26.76 -0.84 14.16
C ALA A 290 27.49 -2.15 13.81
N ASN A 291 28.24 -2.19 12.71
CA ASN A 291 29.08 -3.32 12.33
C ASN A 291 30.19 -3.59 13.35
N LEU A 292 30.79 -2.55 13.94
CA LEU A 292 31.71 -2.67 15.07
C LEU A 292 31.02 -3.34 16.27
N GLY A 293 29.80 -2.91 16.62
CA GLY A 293 28.99 -3.53 17.68
C GLY A 293 28.63 -5.00 17.42
N ARG A 294 28.62 -5.42 16.15
CA ARG A 294 28.42 -6.82 15.72
C ARG A 294 29.73 -7.63 15.59
N HIS A 295 30.88 -7.01 15.88
CA HIS A 295 32.21 -7.60 15.63
C HIS A 295 32.50 -7.88 14.14
N GLU A 296 31.78 -7.23 13.22
CA GLU A 296 31.97 -7.30 11.77
C GLU A 296 33.03 -6.29 11.32
N TYR A 297 34.27 -6.45 11.81
CA TYR A 297 35.35 -5.47 11.66
C TYR A 297 35.69 -5.15 10.20
N LYS A 298 35.64 -6.14 9.31
CA LYS A 298 35.92 -5.94 7.88
C LYS A 298 34.88 -5.03 7.22
N ALA A 299 33.60 -5.27 7.50
CA ALA A 299 32.50 -4.44 6.98
C ALA A 299 32.59 -3.02 7.55
N ALA A 300 32.88 -2.88 8.86
CA ALA A 300 33.05 -1.59 9.49
C ALA A 300 34.17 -0.75 8.84
N LEU A 301 35.31 -1.36 8.50
CA LEU A 301 36.41 -0.68 7.81
C LEU A 301 36.07 -0.32 6.36
N GLN A 302 35.30 -1.16 5.65
CA GLN A 302 34.83 -0.85 4.30
C GLN A 302 33.93 0.38 4.31
N ASP A 303 32.98 0.44 5.25
CA ASP A 303 32.09 1.58 5.43
C ASP A 303 32.88 2.88 5.71
N LEU A 304 33.94 2.80 6.51
CA LEU A 304 34.81 3.94 6.79
C LEU A 304 35.61 4.39 5.56
N GLY A 305 36.01 3.44 4.72
CA GLY A 305 36.62 3.75 3.43
C GLY A 305 35.68 4.51 2.50
N GLN A 306 34.40 4.10 2.44
CA GLN A 306 33.37 4.82 1.68
C GLN A 306 33.14 6.24 2.23
N ALA A 307 33.02 6.37 3.55
CA ALA A 307 32.90 7.67 4.20
C ALA A 307 34.10 8.58 3.90
N GLN A 308 35.33 8.04 3.92
CA GLN A 308 36.56 8.80 3.70
C GLN A 308 36.73 9.27 2.26
N GLN A 309 36.24 8.50 1.29
CA GLN A 309 36.22 8.93 -0.11
C GLN A 309 35.31 10.15 -0.31
N LEU A 310 34.21 10.23 0.44
CA LEU A 310 33.31 11.36 0.42
C LEU A 310 33.81 12.52 1.28
N GLU A 311 34.29 12.31 2.49
CA GLU A 311 34.77 13.39 3.35
C GLU A 311 36.14 13.04 3.95
N PRO A 312 37.25 13.29 3.22
CA PRO A 312 38.59 12.89 3.65
C PRO A 312 39.03 13.48 4.99
N TRP A 313 38.47 14.63 5.36
CA TRP A 313 38.86 15.41 6.54
C TRP A 313 37.86 15.30 7.69
N HIS A 314 36.92 14.35 7.63
CA HIS A 314 35.95 14.19 8.70
C HIS A 314 36.59 13.54 9.94
N GLY A 315 36.67 14.30 11.04
CA GLY A 315 37.38 13.91 12.26
C GLY A 315 36.95 12.56 12.86
N GLU A 316 35.67 12.22 12.78
CA GLU A 316 35.14 10.98 13.36
C GLU A 316 35.61 9.71 12.63
N ILE A 317 35.95 9.80 11.34
CA ILE A 317 36.38 8.64 10.55
C ILE A 317 37.65 8.03 11.13
N HIS A 318 38.66 8.86 11.39
CA HIS A 318 39.94 8.37 11.89
C HIS A 318 39.81 7.74 13.28
N GLU A 319 39.09 8.40 14.18
CA GLU A 319 38.80 7.90 15.53
C GLU A 319 38.13 6.53 15.47
N LEU A 320 37.09 6.39 14.65
CA LEU A 320 36.36 5.13 14.52
C LEU A 320 37.21 4.04 13.84
N GLN A 321 38.03 4.38 12.84
CA GLN A 321 38.98 3.44 12.23
C GLN A 321 39.95 2.87 13.26
N THR A 322 40.51 3.73 14.13
CA THR A 322 41.41 3.27 15.19
C THR A 322 40.70 2.34 16.19
N ALA A 323 39.47 2.69 16.58
CA ALA A 323 38.65 1.86 17.48
C ALA A 323 38.36 0.47 16.88
N VAL A 324 37.99 0.42 15.59
CA VAL A 324 37.72 -0.84 14.88
C VAL A 324 38.98 -1.72 14.81
N LEU A 325 40.13 -1.14 14.47
CA LEU A 325 41.39 -1.87 14.38
C LEU A 325 41.86 -2.40 15.74
N GLN A 326 41.70 -1.61 16.81
CA GLN A 326 42.01 -2.05 18.17
C GLN A 326 41.10 -3.20 18.60
N ALA A 327 39.79 -3.08 18.37
CA ALA A 327 38.83 -4.14 18.67
C ALA A 327 39.12 -5.43 17.89
N GLN A 328 39.49 -5.32 16.61
CA GLN A 328 39.86 -6.46 15.77
C GLN A 328 41.12 -7.17 16.30
N ARG A 329 42.16 -6.41 16.67
CA ARG A 329 43.40 -6.97 17.25
C ARG A 329 43.14 -7.66 18.59
N ALA A 330 42.32 -7.05 19.44
CA ALA A 330 41.95 -7.62 20.73
C ALA A 330 41.17 -8.94 20.57
N ALA A 331 40.24 -9.00 19.62
CA ALA A 331 39.50 -10.22 19.29
C ALA A 331 40.45 -11.33 18.78
N ALA A 332 41.35 -11.02 17.84
CA ALA A 332 42.32 -11.96 17.32
C ALA A 332 43.27 -12.51 18.41
N ALA A 333 43.79 -11.63 19.28
CA ALA A 333 44.65 -12.06 20.38
C ALA A 333 43.91 -12.99 21.38
N SER A 334 42.61 -12.77 21.59
CA SER A 334 41.78 -13.66 22.43
C SER A 334 41.58 -15.03 21.77
N THR A 335 41.28 -15.08 20.47
CA THR A 335 41.12 -16.34 19.73
C THR A 335 42.41 -17.14 19.68
N ASP A 336 43.56 -16.47 19.49
CA ASP A 336 44.87 -17.12 19.44
C ASP A 336 45.22 -17.74 20.80
N LYS A 337 44.94 -17.03 21.91
CA LYS A 337 45.11 -17.56 23.27
C LYS A 337 44.25 -18.80 23.52
N LEU A 338 42.98 -18.77 23.09
CA LEU A 338 42.06 -19.91 23.24
C LEU A 338 42.51 -21.11 22.42
N LEU A 339 42.97 -20.88 21.18
CA LEU A 339 43.47 -21.93 20.30
C LEU A 339 44.75 -22.55 20.89
N ALA A 340 45.70 -21.73 21.34
CA ALA A 340 46.92 -22.20 22.00
C ALA A 340 46.61 -23.03 23.25
N ALA A 341 45.68 -22.58 24.11
CA ALA A 341 45.25 -23.32 25.29
C ALA A 341 44.59 -24.66 24.95
N ARG A 342 43.82 -24.74 23.86
CA ARG A 342 43.20 -25.99 23.38
C ARG A 342 44.25 -26.96 22.85
N MET A 343 45.23 -26.47 22.08
CA MET A 343 46.32 -27.28 21.56
C MET A 343 47.16 -27.89 22.68
N LEU A 344 47.49 -27.11 23.73
CA LEU A 344 48.23 -27.61 24.90
C LEU A 344 47.50 -28.72 25.68
N ARG A 345 46.17 -28.75 25.67
CA ARG A 345 45.39 -29.82 26.31
C ARG A 345 45.30 -31.11 25.49
N LEU A 346 45.63 -31.05 24.19
CA LEU A 346 45.56 -32.18 23.26
C LEU A 346 46.91 -32.86 23.04
N VAL A 347 47.99 -32.33 23.61
CA VAL A 347 49.30 -33.01 23.64
C VAL A 347 49.30 -33.96 24.84
N PRO A 348 49.28 -35.29 24.64
CA PRO A 348 49.21 -36.29 25.71
C PRO A 348 50.49 -36.39 26.56
#